data_AF-A0A524K0Y9-F1
#
_entry.id   AF-A0A524K0Y9-F1
#
_cell.length_a   1.000
_cell.length_b   1.000
_cell.length_c   1.000
_cell.angle_alpha   90.00
_cell.angle_beta   90.00
_cell.angle_gamma   90.00
#
_symmetry.space_group_name_H-M   'P 1'
#
loop_
_entity.id
_entity.type
_entity.pdbx_description
1 polymer ?
#
loop_
_entity_poly.entity_id
_entity_poly.type
_entity_poly.pdbx_seq_one_letter_code
_entity_poly.pdbx_strand_id
1 'polypeptide(L)'
;MKIRFLPALLLALCCPCAGQAIAADAIPDRIEPAQLHEQIERMKTSRRGPFVRIRWFCADGRVLPPEEGACSEHGGGVQHGEWSELTRSIRAQGYLVATLLTDLNTLGFIGAYPQLDDLRQILLEQFLIQNDDGWVFRQARYYRGALQVEDERAAARVLLLGMVQDPDWQDPARYLLLREAARLLPVGTEPPASATVRKLAIEIADADPDFQALRIKLHSLPDASDPQRVRDYVAKQGLPQLAEQYQGLANALDTLYASRTGINRLEELVAESGSKPLKTLLRDIIARLTAAQDLQERMRIAAESALQLRQRVLASTEFSPPHQLRLLQANLAMEQEVYALGNQLLETAAQADRRTRLQWLRSLGMSLLASGLLSDRQWDSLEQRISGLETAEQLDAEDYYNALRYLARVPQWAQRTLEFQFGPTVEHWLDLTPLVVHMIPDRLRGSPLLAYARTLDVLTQDANRLVGVKQYLFDRDSAGGLRALNPGLRRGQLLAAPQPGEEYRKDGIYLLPSTTPELPPIAGILTRGEG
;
A
#
# COMPACT_ATOMS: atom_id res chain seq x y z
N MET A 1 47.89 -26.38 59.09
CA MET A 1 48.99 -27.36 58.97
C MET A 1 49.33 -27.49 57.50
N LYS A 2 50.54 -27.10 57.09
CA LYS A 2 51.06 -27.16 55.71
C LYS A 2 51.19 -28.61 55.26
N ILE A 3 50.83 -28.96 54.02
CA ILE A 3 51.62 -29.83 53.13
C ILE A 3 51.36 -29.44 51.66
N ARG A 4 52.44 -29.06 50.96
CA ARG A 4 52.58 -29.02 49.49
C ARG A 4 53.04 -30.41 49.02
N PHE A 5 52.62 -30.88 47.85
CA PHE A 5 53.51 -31.62 46.94
C PHE A 5 53.09 -31.41 45.47
N LEU A 6 54.12 -31.26 44.64
CA LEU A 6 54.17 -30.96 43.20
C LEU A 6 54.03 -32.25 42.35
N PRO A 7 54.10 -32.24 41.00
CA PRO A 7 53.15 -32.90 40.10
C PRO A 7 53.68 -34.20 39.47
N ALA A 8 52.79 -35.03 38.94
CA ALA A 8 53.15 -36.14 38.06
C ALA A 8 52.81 -35.80 36.62
N LEU A 9 53.87 -35.73 35.82
CA LEU A 9 53.95 -35.66 34.37
C LEU A 9 53.19 -36.84 33.75
N LEU A 10 52.28 -36.61 32.80
CA LEU A 10 51.77 -37.67 31.92
C LEU A 10 51.78 -37.20 30.47
N LEU A 11 52.58 -37.95 29.70
CA LEU A 11 52.91 -37.76 28.30
C LEU A 11 51.68 -37.75 27.40
N ALA A 12 51.73 -36.84 26.42
CA ALA A 12 50.85 -36.80 25.27
C ALA A 12 51.04 -38.04 24.37
N LEU A 13 49.92 -38.69 24.04
CA LEU A 13 49.79 -39.48 22.82
C LEU A 13 48.73 -38.81 21.93
N CYS A 14 49.19 -38.07 20.93
CA CYS A 14 48.35 -37.57 19.84
C CYS A 14 47.94 -38.74 18.93
N CYS A 15 46.65 -39.09 18.96
CA CYS A 15 46.02 -39.90 17.93
C CYS A 15 45.36 -38.95 16.92
N PRO A 16 45.74 -38.94 15.63
CA PRO A 16 45.09 -38.07 14.65
C PRO A 16 43.74 -38.68 14.26
N CYS A 17 42.66 -38.17 14.87
CA CYS A 17 41.32 -38.34 14.32
C CYS A 17 41.26 -37.56 13.00
N ALA A 18 41.11 -38.28 11.90
CA ALA A 18 40.74 -37.72 10.61
C ALA A 18 39.37 -37.04 10.74
N GLY A 19 39.37 -35.73 10.95
CA GLY A 19 38.18 -34.90 10.82
C GLY A 19 37.78 -34.90 9.35
N GLN A 20 36.67 -35.55 9.02
CA GLN A 20 35.98 -35.28 7.77
C GLN A 20 35.55 -33.82 7.81
N ALA A 21 36.20 -33.01 6.97
CA ALA A 21 35.76 -31.65 6.70
C ALA A 21 34.36 -31.74 6.08
N ILE A 22 33.35 -31.36 6.86
CA ILE A 22 32.07 -30.96 6.29
C ILE A 22 32.40 -29.76 5.42
N ALA A 23 32.23 -29.91 4.11
CA ALA A 23 32.30 -28.80 3.18
C ALA A 23 31.29 -27.76 3.67
N ALA A 24 31.79 -26.62 4.14
CA ALA A 24 30.96 -25.44 4.27
C ALA A 24 30.47 -25.12 2.86
N ASP A 25 29.17 -25.27 2.62
CA ASP A 25 28.54 -24.71 1.42
C ASP A 25 28.99 -23.26 1.34
N ALA A 26 29.68 -22.92 0.24
CA ALA A 26 30.11 -21.56 0.00
C ALA A 26 28.86 -20.69 0.02
N ILE A 27 28.81 -19.73 0.95
CA ILE A 27 27.84 -18.65 0.89
C ILE A 27 28.07 -18.02 -0.49
N PRO A 28 27.08 -18.02 -1.40
CA PRO A 28 27.27 -17.44 -2.72
C PRO A 28 27.74 -15.99 -2.54
N ASP A 29 28.72 -15.56 -3.33
CA ASP A 29 29.24 -14.19 -3.28
C ASP A 29 28.05 -13.22 -3.28
N ARG A 30 27.95 -12.41 -2.23
CA ARG A 30 26.87 -11.43 -2.07
C ARG A 30 26.90 -10.50 -3.28
N ILE A 31 25.77 -10.33 -3.94
CA ILE A 31 25.67 -9.43 -5.09
C ILE A 31 25.55 -8.03 -4.53
N GLU A 32 26.45 -7.14 -4.91
CA GLU A 32 26.43 -5.75 -4.45
C GLU A 32 25.18 -5.01 -4.97
N PRO A 33 24.62 -4.04 -4.23
CA PRO A 33 23.39 -3.34 -4.62
C PRO A 33 23.41 -2.76 -6.05
N ALA A 34 24.55 -2.20 -6.48
CA ALA A 34 24.68 -1.68 -7.84
C ALA A 34 24.53 -2.77 -8.92
N GLN A 35 24.98 -4.00 -8.63
CA GLN A 35 24.85 -5.14 -9.52
C GLN A 35 23.42 -5.72 -9.48
N LEU A 36 22.76 -5.70 -8.32
CA LEU A 36 21.36 -6.13 -8.19
C LEU A 36 20.44 -5.32 -9.10
N HIS A 37 20.59 -3.99 -9.13
CA HIS A 37 19.78 -3.14 -10.00
C HIS A 37 19.92 -3.51 -11.48
N GLU A 38 21.16 -3.69 -11.95
CA GLU A 38 21.42 -4.08 -13.34
C GLU A 38 20.82 -5.45 -13.67
N GLN A 39 20.93 -6.41 -12.74
CA GLN A 39 20.36 -7.75 -12.88
C GLN A 39 18.83 -7.71 -12.97
N ILE A 40 18.15 -6.87 -12.18
CA ILE A 40 16.70 -6.67 -12.25
C ILE A 40 16.29 -6.08 -13.60
N GLU A 41 17.01 -5.10 -14.13
CA GLU A 41 16.71 -4.54 -15.47
C GLU A 41 16.95 -5.56 -16.59
N ARG A 42 17.97 -6.42 -16.46
CA ARG A 42 18.15 -7.57 -17.38
C ARG A 42 17.00 -8.57 -17.27
N MET A 43 16.47 -8.85 -16.07
CA MET A 43 15.29 -9.70 -15.92
C MET A 43 14.06 -9.08 -16.61
N LYS A 44 13.82 -7.77 -16.43
CA LYS A 44 12.66 -7.08 -17.03
C LYS A 44 12.66 -7.13 -18.57
N THR A 45 13.85 -7.15 -19.19
CA THR A 45 14.01 -7.14 -20.67
C THR A 45 14.19 -8.52 -21.28
N SER A 46 14.56 -9.54 -20.49
CA SER A 46 14.73 -10.92 -20.96
C SER A 46 13.42 -11.57 -21.37
N ARG A 47 13.38 -12.25 -22.53
CA ARG A 47 12.18 -12.98 -23.01
C ARG A 47 11.60 -13.96 -21.99
N ARG A 48 12.45 -14.63 -21.19
CA ARG A 48 12.00 -15.57 -20.14
C ARG A 48 11.95 -14.92 -18.75
N GLY A 49 12.28 -13.63 -18.66
CA GLY A 49 12.40 -12.87 -17.43
C GLY A 49 13.22 -13.60 -16.37
N PRO A 50 12.65 -13.91 -15.20
CA PRO A 50 13.34 -14.58 -14.10
C PRO A 50 13.48 -16.10 -14.27
N PHE A 51 12.99 -16.68 -15.36
CA PHE A 51 12.89 -18.13 -15.55
C PHE A 51 13.91 -18.70 -16.53
N VAL A 52 14.33 -19.95 -16.30
CA VAL A 52 15.22 -20.69 -17.21
C VAL A 52 14.44 -21.56 -18.20
N ARG A 53 13.38 -22.22 -17.76
CA ARG A 53 12.51 -23.10 -18.57
C ARG A 53 11.18 -23.34 -17.86
N ILE A 54 10.25 -24.02 -18.51
CA ILE A 54 8.96 -24.41 -17.92
C ILE A 54 9.05 -25.84 -17.39
N ARG A 55 8.46 -26.08 -16.22
CA ARG A 55 8.41 -27.37 -15.54
C ARG A 55 7.04 -27.58 -14.87
N TRP A 56 6.75 -28.85 -14.59
CA TRP A 56 5.69 -29.24 -13.66
C TRP A 56 6.28 -29.44 -12.27
N PHE A 57 5.65 -28.84 -11.28
CA PHE A 57 6.00 -28.94 -9.87
C PHE A 57 4.90 -29.75 -9.17
N CYS A 58 5.21 -31.01 -8.86
CA CYS A 58 4.24 -31.96 -8.33
C CYS A 58 4.10 -31.86 -6.81
N ALA A 59 2.95 -32.27 -6.29
CA ALA A 59 2.63 -32.22 -4.85
C ALA A 59 3.59 -33.06 -3.98
N ASP A 60 4.22 -34.10 -4.56
CA ASP A 60 5.25 -34.92 -3.90
C ASP A 60 6.66 -34.31 -3.94
N GLY A 61 6.82 -33.10 -4.51
CA GLY A 61 8.08 -32.36 -4.61
C GLY A 61 8.91 -32.68 -5.86
N ARG A 62 8.44 -33.57 -6.75
CA ARG A 62 9.12 -33.83 -8.03
C ARG A 62 8.98 -32.65 -8.99
N VAL A 63 10.04 -32.40 -9.74
CA VAL A 63 10.05 -31.41 -10.84
C VAL A 63 10.20 -32.15 -12.17
N LEU A 64 9.16 -32.12 -12.99
CA LEU A 64 9.04 -32.92 -14.21
C LEU A 64 9.01 -32.03 -15.48
N PRO A 65 9.36 -32.59 -16.65
CA PRO A 65 9.17 -31.91 -17.93
C PRO A 65 7.71 -31.47 -18.15
N PRO A 66 7.46 -30.42 -18.96
CA PRO A 66 6.14 -29.86 -19.21
C PRO A 66 5.29 -30.74 -20.16
N GLU A 67 5.03 -31.98 -19.73
CA GLU A 67 4.22 -32.97 -20.46
C GLU A 67 2.80 -33.01 -19.89
N GLU A 68 1.81 -33.34 -20.72
CA GLU A 68 0.42 -33.46 -20.28
C GLU A 68 0.30 -34.61 -19.26
N GLY A 69 -0.35 -34.34 -18.12
CA GLY A 69 -0.50 -35.35 -17.06
C GLY A 69 0.77 -35.70 -16.29
N ALA A 70 1.87 -34.94 -16.43
CA ALA A 70 3.15 -35.26 -15.79
C ALA A 70 3.05 -35.50 -14.27
N CYS A 71 2.21 -34.73 -13.55
CA CYS A 71 2.02 -34.90 -12.12
C CYS A 71 0.80 -35.75 -11.73
N SER A 72 0.09 -36.38 -12.67
CA SER A 72 -1.13 -37.14 -12.36
C SER A 72 -0.87 -38.31 -11.40
N GLU A 73 0.25 -39.02 -11.57
CA GLU A 73 0.69 -40.09 -10.65
C GLU A 73 1.35 -39.56 -9.37
N HIS A 74 1.56 -38.24 -9.27
CA HIS A 74 2.29 -37.55 -8.21
C HIS A 74 1.38 -36.66 -7.33
N GLY A 75 0.07 -36.93 -7.34
CA GLY A 75 -0.91 -36.19 -6.54
C GLY A 75 -1.33 -34.85 -7.14
N GLY A 76 -1.06 -34.63 -8.43
CA GLY A 76 -1.27 -33.35 -9.11
C GLY A 76 -0.07 -32.40 -8.92
N GLY A 77 -0.16 -31.23 -9.54
CA GLY A 77 0.90 -30.22 -9.51
C GLY A 77 0.48 -28.96 -10.23
N VAL A 78 1.40 -28.02 -10.36
CA VAL A 78 1.21 -26.76 -11.10
C VAL A 78 2.33 -26.61 -12.13
N GLN A 79 2.02 -26.05 -13.29
CA GLN A 79 3.01 -25.75 -14.32
C GLN A 79 3.39 -24.27 -14.23
N HIS A 80 4.68 -23.98 -14.12
CA HIS A 80 5.20 -22.61 -14.19
C HIS A 80 6.66 -22.58 -14.62
N GLY A 81 7.22 -21.36 -14.68
CA GLY A 81 8.63 -21.15 -14.92
C GLY A 81 9.49 -21.60 -13.74
N GLU A 82 10.53 -22.39 -14.02
CA GLU A 82 11.61 -22.67 -13.07
C GLU A 82 12.52 -21.44 -12.97
N TRP A 83 12.76 -20.97 -11.75
CA TRP A 83 13.65 -19.84 -11.51
C TRP A 83 15.06 -20.09 -12.05
N SER A 84 15.64 -19.05 -12.64
CA SER A 84 17.06 -19.05 -13.02
C SER A 84 17.98 -19.12 -11.79
N GLU A 85 19.25 -19.49 -12.00
CA GLU A 85 20.27 -19.43 -10.94
C GLU A 85 20.45 -18.01 -10.38
N LEU A 86 20.38 -17.00 -11.25
CA LEU A 86 20.40 -15.60 -10.86
C LEU A 86 19.25 -15.27 -9.90
N THR A 87 18.02 -15.62 -10.27
CA THR A 87 16.83 -15.40 -9.43
C THR A 87 16.98 -16.07 -8.07
N ARG A 88 17.45 -17.33 -8.05
CA ARG A 88 17.71 -18.05 -6.79
C ARG A 88 18.80 -17.38 -5.94
N SER A 89 19.84 -16.85 -6.57
CA SER A 89 20.94 -16.14 -5.87
C SER A 89 20.48 -14.81 -5.26
N ILE A 90 19.59 -14.08 -5.92
CA ILE A 90 18.97 -12.86 -5.36
C ILE A 90 18.05 -13.24 -4.19
N ARG A 91 17.23 -14.29 -4.34
CA ARG A 91 16.36 -14.79 -3.26
C ARG A 91 17.13 -15.30 -2.04
N ALA A 92 18.27 -15.95 -2.25
CA ALA A 92 19.16 -16.40 -1.17
C ALA A 92 19.74 -15.24 -0.34
N GLN A 93 19.74 -14.01 -0.86
CA GLN A 93 20.14 -12.79 -0.15
C GLN A 93 18.98 -12.11 0.61
N GLY A 94 17.80 -12.74 0.65
CA GLY A 94 16.63 -12.23 1.39
C GLY A 94 15.69 -11.34 0.58
N TYR A 95 15.81 -11.32 -0.75
CA TYR A 95 14.90 -10.58 -1.64
C TYR A 95 13.90 -11.53 -2.30
N LEU A 96 12.62 -11.49 -1.92
CA LEU A 96 11.57 -12.31 -2.54
C LEU A 96 11.15 -11.78 -3.92
N VAL A 97 12.07 -11.80 -4.88
CA VAL A 97 11.82 -11.44 -6.29
C VAL A 97 11.28 -12.62 -7.09
N ALA A 98 10.49 -12.32 -8.12
CA ALA A 98 9.83 -13.25 -9.01
C ALA A 98 8.93 -14.26 -8.28
N THR A 99 8.17 -13.79 -7.29
CA THR A 99 7.33 -14.66 -6.49
C THR A 99 6.17 -15.22 -7.29
N LEU A 100 6.06 -16.54 -7.27
CA LEU A 100 4.94 -17.31 -7.77
C LEU A 100 4.05 -17.64 -6.57
N LEU A 101 2.80 -17.16 -6.57
CA LEU A 101 1.87 -17.39 -5.46
C LEU A 101 1.53 -18.88 -5.34
N THR A 102 1.58 -19.60 -6.46
CA THR A 102 1.39 -21.06 -6.54
C THR A 102 2.43 -21.86 -5.76
N ASP A 103 3.64 -21.33 -5.58
CA ASP A 103 4.74 -21.96 -4.82
C ASP A 103 4.73 -21.59 -3.32
N LEU A 104 3.83 -20.70 -2.88
CA LEU A 104 3.81 -20.25 -1.49
C LEU A 104 3.30 -21.34 -0.55
N ASN A 105 4.05 -21.57 0.53
CA ASN A 105 3.51 -22.28 1.69
C ASN A 105 2.56 -21.35 2.45
N THR A 106 1.27 -21.40 2.10
CA THR A 106 0.24 -20.51 2.67
C THR A 106 0.11 -20.62 4.20
N LEU A 107 0.48 -21.77 4.79
CA LEU A 107 0.48 -21.97 6.24
C LEU A 107 1.52 -21.08 6.97
N GLY A 108 2.56 -20.62 6.27
CA GLY A 108 3.58 -19.72 6.82
C GLY A 108 3.06 -18.31 7.11
N PHE A 109 1.88 -17.94 6.60
CA PHE A 109 1.28 -16.60 6.75
C PHE A 109 0.13 -16.55 7.76
N ILE A 110 -0.14 -17.65 8.46
CA ILE A 110 -1.19 -17.75 9.48
C ILE A 110 -0.61 -18.24 10.81
N GLY A 111 -1.35 -18.02 11.89
CA GLY A 111 -1.01 -18.32 13.27
C GLY A 111 -0.23 -17.20 13.97
N ALA A 112 0.31 -17.55 15.14
CA ALA A 112 0.90 -16.58 16.08
C ALA A 112 2.18 -15.92 15.56
N TYR A 113 2.94 -16.63 14.72
CA TYR A 113 4.23 -16.19 14.17
C TYR A 113 4.24 -16.24 12.64
N PRO A 114 3.40 -15.45 11.96
CA PRO A 114 3.34 -15.45 10.52
C PRO A 114 4.54 -14.72 9.92
N GLN A 115 4.92 -15.10 8.70
CA GLN A 115 5.98 -14.48 7.92
C GLN A 115 5.54 -13.11 7.35
N LEU A 116 5.35 -12.12 8.24
CA LEU A 116 4.83 -10.79 7.87
C LEU A 116 5.77 -10.03 6.95
N ASP A 117 7.09 -10.19 7.12
CA ASP A 117 8.07 -9.52 6.26
C ASP A 117 8.05 -10.10 4.84
N ASP A 118 7.90 -11.42 4.71
CA ASP A 118 7.74 -12.07 3.40
C ASP A 118 6.44 -11.63 2.73
N LEU A 119 5.34 -11.52 3.49
CA LEU A 119 4.08 -11.00 2.96
C LEU A 119 4.27 -9.57 2.45
N ARG A 120 4.93 -8.68 3.20
CA ARG A 120 5.19 -7.30 2.76
C ARG A 120 6.01 -7.25 1.48
N GLN A 121 7.02 -8.12 1.34
CA GLN A 121 7.80 -8.23 0.11
C GLN A 121 6.93 -8.68 -1.07
N ILE A 122 6.08 -9.70 -0.87
CA ILE A 122 5.14 -10.18 -1.90
C ILE A 122 4.19 -9.05 -2.33
N LEU A 123 3.63 -8.31 -1.37
CA LEU A 123 2.74 -7.19 -1.68
C LEU A 123 3.45 -6.04 -2.40
N LEU A 124 4.70 -5.74 -2.01
CA LEU A 124 5.52 -4.74 -2.69
C LEU A 124 5.86 -5.17 -4.13
N GLU A 125 6.13 -6.46 -4.35
CA GLU A 125 6.29 -7.02 -5.69
C GLU A 125 4.99 -6.90 -6.51
N GLN A 126 3.84 -7.26 -5.95
CA GLN A 126 2.54 -7.10 -6.62
C GLN A 126 2.26 -5.64 -6.97
N PHE A 127 2.63 -4.70 -6.09
CA PHE A 127 2.60 -3.28 -6.40
C PHE A 127 3.47 -2.97 -7.63
N LEU A 128 4.72 -3.41 -7.67
CA LEU A 128 5.61 -3.18 -8.82
C LEU A 128 5.07 -3.82 -10.11
N ILE A 129 4.55 -5.05 -10.05
CA ILE A 129 3.91 -5.72 -11.20
C ILE A 129 2.77 -4.86 -11.77
N GLN A 130 1.95 -4.27 -10.91
CA GLN A 130 0.84 -3.41 -11.30
C GLN A 130 1.28 -2.00 -11.76
N ASN A 131 2.44 -1.51 -11.30
CA ASN A 131 2.88 -0.13 -11.50
C ASN A 131 4.02 0.05 -12.52
N ASP A 132 4.76 -1.02 -12.83
CA ASP A 132 5.92 -1.01 -13.75
C ASP A 132 5.76 -2.04 -14.89
N ASP A 133 4.56 -2.10 -15.47
CA ASP A 133 4.23 -2.94 -16.63
C ASP A 133 4.65 -4.42 -16.47
N GLY A 134 4.23 -5.05 -15.37
CA GLY A 134 4.60 -6.42 -15.04
C GLY A 134 5.97 -6.58 -14.37
N TRP A 135 6.73 -5.50 -14.19
CA TRP A 135 8.05 -5.49 -13.54
C TRP A 135 8.97 -6.63 -14.05
N VAL A 136 9.53 -7.48 -13.18
CA VAL A 136 10.38 -8.61 -13.60
C VAL A 136 9.66 -9.62 -14.50
N PHE A 137 8.32 -9.64 -14.51
CA PHE A 137 7.52 -10.47 -15.41
C PHE A 137 7.12 -9.79 -16.72
N ARG A 138 7.57 -8.54 -16.98
CA ARG A 138 7.19 -7.73 -18.17
C ARG A 138 7.24 -8.50 -19.48
N GLN A 139 8.35 -9.19 -19.73
CA GLN A 139 8.51 -10.03 -20.92
C GLN A 139 8.10 -11.49 -20.66
N ALA A 140 8.32 -12.01 -19.44
CA ALA A 140 7.98 -13.38 -19.08
C ALA A 140 6.48 -13.70 -19.16
N ARG A 141 5.59 -12.71 -19.00
CA ARG A 141 4.13 -12.90 -19.17
C ARG A 141 3.74 -13.34 -20.58
N TYR A 142 4.60 -13.10 -21.58
CA TYR A 142 4.42 -13.59 -22.95
C TYR A 142 5.10 -14.94 -23.21
N TYR A 143 5.90 -15.44 -22.27
CA TYR A 143 6.46 -16.79 -22.31
C TYR A 143 5.40 -17.80 -21.84
N ARG A 144 4.59 -18.27 -22.79
CA ARG A 144 3.44 -19.17 -22.52
C ARG A 144 3.81 -20.34 -21.61
N GLY A 145 3.07 -20.51 -20.52
CA GLY A 145 3.27 -21.57 -19.52
C GLY A 145 4.23 -21.20 -18.39
N ALA A 146 4.85 -20.01 -18.41
CA ALA A 146 5.70 -19.56 -17.31
C ALA A 146 4.89 -19.00 -16.12
N LEU A 147 3.72 -18.43 -16.40
CA LEU A 147 2.77 -17.87 -15.44
C LEU A 147 1.36 -18.29 -15.85
N GLN A 148 0.63 -18.97 -14.97
CA GLN A 148 -0.77 -19.34 -15.17
C GLN A 148 -1.64 -18.47 -14.25
N VAL A 149 -2.36 -17.51 -14.84
CA VAL A 149 -3.12 -16.51 -14.07
C VAL A 149 -4.21 -17.17 -13.24
N GLU A 150 -4.80 -18.25 -13.72
CA GLU A 150 -5.82 -19.03 -13.03
C GLU A 150 -5.27 -19.67 -11.74
N ASP A 151 -4.09 -20.26 -11.81
CA ASP A 151 -3.45 -20.90 -10.66
C ASP A 151 -2.93 -19.86 -9.65
N GLU A 152 -2.36 -18.76 -10.13
CA GLU A 152 -1.94 -17.63 -9.29
C GLU A 152 -3.13 -17.02 -8.54
N ARG A 153 -4.30 -16.89 -9.21
CA ARG A 153 -5.56 -16.46 -8.59
C ARG A 153 -6.07 -17.45 -7.55
N ALA A 154 -5.99 -18.75 -7.86
CA ALA A 154 -6.40 -19.80 -6.93
C ALA A 154 -5.52 -19.77 -5.66
N ALA A 155 -4.20 -19.65 -5.82
CA ALA A 155 -3.25 -19.57 -4.72
C ALA A 155 -3.44 -18.30 -3.87
N ALA A 156 -3.60 -17.13 -4.51
CA ALA A 156 -3.94 -15.87 -3.84
C ALA A 156 -5.22 -16.00 -3.00
N ARG A 157 -6.23 -16.68 -3.54
CA ARG A 157 -7.49 -16.94 -2.83
C ARG A 157 -7.28 -17.86 -1.64
N VAL A 158 -6.52 -18.94 -1.78
CA VAL A 158 -6.20 -19.84 -0.65
C VAL A 158 -5.50 -19.08 0.48
N LEU A 159 -4.49 -18.27 0.15
CA LEU A 159 -3.77 -17.45 1.11
C LEU A 159 -4.72 -16.50 1.87
N LEU A 160 -5.52 -15.71 1.16
CA LEU A 160 -6.45 -14.77 1.79
C LEU A 160 -7.53 -15.45 2.61
N LEU A 161 -8.04 -16.60 2.18
CA LEU A 161 -9.00 -17.38 2.96
C LEU A 161 -8.39 -17.88 4.27
N GLY A 162 -7.13 -18.31 4.25
CA GLY A 162 -6.39 -18.67 5.46
C GLY A 162 -6.22 -17.48 6.40
N MET A 163 -5.82 -16.32 5.86
CA MET A 163 -5.62 -15.11 6.66
C MET A 163 -6.91 -14.60 7.31
N VAL A 164 -8.03 -14.52 6.58
CA VAL A 164 -9.29 -14.02 7.17
C VAL A 164 -9.88 -14.97 8.22
N GLN A 165 -9.61 -16.28 8.08
CA GLN A 165 -10.06 -17.29 9.03
C GLN A 165 -9.29 -17.26 10.34
N ASP A 166 -8.02 -16.86 10.29
CA ASP A 166 -7.11 -16.90 11.41
C ASP A 166 -7.40 -15.75 12.42
N PRO A 167 -7.70 -16.06 13.69
CA PRO A 167 -7.99 -15.05 14.70
C PRO A 167 -6.88 -14.02 14.93
N ASP A 168 -5.62 -14.37 14.70
CA ASP A 168 -4.52 -13.42 14.90
C ASP A 168 -4.56 -12.26 13.88
N TRP A 169 -5.23 -12.44 12.73
CA TRP A 169 -5.48 -11.37 11.76
C TRP A 169 -6.63 -10.43 12.13
N GLN A 170 -7.34 -10.69 13.24
CA GLN A 170 -8.31 -9.76 13.83
C GLN A 170 -7.63 -8.66 14.66
N ASP A 171 -6.32 -8.78 14.92
CA ASP A 171 -5.55 -7.71 15.55
C ASP A 171 -5.64 -6.42 14.71
N PRO A 172 -6.12 -5.30 15.29
CA PRO A 172 -6.15 -4.01 14.61
C PRO A 172 -4.81 -3.59 13.99
N ALA A 173 -3.67 -4.02 14.54
CA ALA A 173 -2.34 -3.75 14.01
C ALA A 173 -2.05 -4.49 12.69
N ARG A 174 -2.72 -5.63 12.42
CA ARG A 174 -2.58 -6.41 11.18
C ARG A 174 -3.65 -6.08 10.14
N TYR A 175 -4.73 -5.42 10.55
CA TYR A 175 -5.87 -5.11 9.67
C TYR A 175 -5.49 -4.40 8.38
N LEU A 176 -4.65 -3.36 8.45
CA LEU A 176 -4.22 -2.63 7.24
C LEU A 176 -3.45 -3.56 6.29
N LEU A 177 -2.56 -4.42 6.81
CA LEU A 177 -1.78 -5.34 6.00
C LEU A 177 -2.67 -6.42 5.35
N LEU A 178 -3.63 -6.99 6.08
CA LEU A 178 -4.65 -7.90 5.53
C LEU A 178 -5.42 -7.25 4.37
N ARG A 179 -5.77 -5.98 4.56
CA ARG A 179 -6.52 -5.22 3.57
C ARG A 179 -5.70 -4.88 2.33
N GLU A 180 -4.42 -4.53 2.50
CA GLU A 180 -3.49 -4.38 1.37
C GLU A 180 -3.27 -5.71 0.65
N ALA A 181 -3.24 -6.83 1.36
CA ALA A 181 -3.16 -8.14 0.73
C ALA A 181 -4.37 -8.41 -0.16
N ALA A 182 -5.58 -8.16 0.33
CA ALA A 182 -6.80 -8.32 -0.47
C ALA A 182 -6.89 -7.35 -1.66
N ARG A 183 -6.20 -6.22 -1.60
CA ARG A 183 -6.12 -5.24 -2.69
C ARG A 183 -5.12 -5.63 -3.76
N LEU A 184 -3.92 -6.05 -3.36
CA LEU A 184 -2.77 -6.23 -4.25
C LEU A 184 -2.68 -7.65 -4.80
N LEU A 185 -3.16 -8.66 -4.07
CA LEU A 185 -3.19 -10.02 -4.56
C LEU A 185 -4.26 -10.22 -5.66
N PRO A 186 -3.99 -11.04 -6.68
CA PRO A 186 -4.89 -11.25 -7.79
C PRO A 186 -6.06 -12.15 -7.37
N VAL A 187 -7.10 -11.60 -6.73
CA VAL A 187 -8.33 -12.35 -6.37
C VAL A 187 -9.58 -11.93 -7.16
N GLY A 188 -9.48 -10.88 -7.98
CA GLY A 188 -10.51 -10.45 -8.92
C GLY A 188 -10.41 -11.13 -10.28
N THR A 189 -11.53 -11.20 -11.01
CA THR A 189 -11.61 -11.73 -12.38
C THR A 189 -11.04 -10.77 -13.42
N GLU A 190 -11.00 -9.47 -13.13
CA GLU A 190 -10.49 -8.43 -14.04
C GLU A 190 -9.35 -7.60 -13.41
N PRO A 191 -8.44 -7.04 -14.24
CA PRO A 191 -7.46 -6.07 -13.77
C PRO A 191 -8.16 -4.81 -13.22
N PRO A 192 -7.65 -4.18 -12.14
CA PRO A 192 -8.21 -2.93 -11.65
C PRO A 192 -8.10 -1.82 -12.71
N ALA A 193 -9.10 -0.95 -12.79
CA ALA A 193 -9.14 0.15 -13.77
C ALA A 193 -7.87 1.03 -13.76
N SER A 194 -7.25 1.23 -12.58
CA SER A 194 -5.99 1.96 -12.44
C SER A 194 -4.81 1.30 -13.17
N ALA A 195 -4.74 -0.03 -13.23
CA ALA A 195 -3.70 -0.74 -13.98
C ALA A 195 -3.91 -0.55 -15.49
N THR A 196 -5.17 -0.60 -15.96
CA THR A 196 -5.54 -0.32 -17.35
C THR A 196 -5.18 1.12 -17.76
N VAL A 197 -5.53 2.12 -16.92
CA VAL A 197 -5.17 3.52 -17.13
C VAL A 197 -3.65 3.69 -17.31
N ARG A 198 -2.85 3.09 -16.40
CA ARG A 198 -1.39 3.22 -16.45
C ARG A 198 -0.79 2.55 -17.68
N LYS A 199 -1.23 1.34 -18.02
CA LYS A 199 -0.79 0.61 -19.22
C LYS A 199 -1.03 1.45 -20.47
N LEU A 200 -2.27 1.93 -20.67
CA LEU A 200 -2.63 2.73 -21.83
C LEU A 200 -1.86 4.06 -21.85
N ALA A 201 -1.67 4.71 -20.71
CA ALA A 201 -0.89 5.95 -20.63
C ALA A 201 0.59 5.75 -21.00
N ILE A 202 1.19 4.58 -20.70
CA ILE A 202 2.55 4.22 -21.13
C ILE A 202 2.57 3.95 -22.64
N GLU A 203 1.69 3.08 -23.13
CA GLU A 203 1.63 2.72 -24.56
C GLU A 203 1.41 3.94 -25.45
N ILE A 204 0.54 4.86 -25.02
CA ILE A 204 0.30 6.13 -25.70
C ILE A 204 1.56 6.99 -25.65
N ALA A 205 2.21 7.16 -24.49
CA ALA A 205 3.35 8.05 -24.37
C ALA A 205 4.63 7.53 -25.06
N ASP A 206 4.73 6.23 -25.28
CA ASP A 206 5.78 5.61 -26.09
C ASP A 206 5.55 5.84 -27.59
N ALA A 207 4.29 5.85 -28.03
CA ALA A 207 3.91 6.07 -29.43
C ALA A 207 3.68 7.56 -29.79
N ASP A 208 3.38 8.40 -28.80
CA ASP A 208 3.15 9.83 -28.86
C ASP A 208 3.95 10.55 -27.76
N PRO A 209 5.20 10.95 -28.03
CA PRO A 209 6.07 11.60 -27.06
C PRO A 209 5.48 12.90 -26.45
N ASP A 210 4.60 13.60 -27.17
CA ASP A 210 3.96 14.83 -26.68
C ASP A 210 2.93 14.55 -25.57
N PHE A 211 2.49 13.29 -25.43
CA PHE A 211 1.61 12.84 -24.35
C PHE A 211 2.34 12.68 -23.00
N GLN A 212 3.68 12.71 -22.98
CA GLN A 212 4.47 12.46 -21.76
C GLN A 212 4.14 13.42 -20.61
N ALA A 213 3.86 14.69 -20.90
CA ALA A 213 3.47 15.65 -19.87
C ALA A 213 2.15 15.25 -19.18
N LEU A 214 1.17 14.79 -19.96
CA LEU A 214 -0.09 14.32 -19.43
C LEU A 214 0.08 12.99 -18.69
N ARG A 215 0.89 12.05 -19.21
CA ARG A 215 1.27 10.83 -18.49
C ARG A 215 1.89 11.15 -17.12
N ILE A 216 2.84 12.09 -17.04
CA ILE A 216 3.47 12.49 -15.77
C ILE A 216 2.40 13.00 -14.80
N LYS A 217 1.43 13.78 -15.27
CA LYS A 217 0.30 14.25 -14.46
C LYS A 217 -0.57 13.08 -13.98
N LEU A 218 -1.01 12.22 -14.89
CA LEU A 218 -1.82 11.03 -14.59
C LEU A 218 -1.11 10.08 -13.62
N HIS A 219 0.22 10.10 -13.60
CA HIS A 219 1.02 9.32 -12.65
C HIS A 219 1.21 10.04 -11.30
N SER A 220 1.40 11.37 -11.32
CA SER A 220 1.78 12.14 -10.12
C SER A 220 0.59 12.59 -9.28
N LEU A 221 -0.48 13.06 -9.92
CA LEU A 221 -1.66 13.68 -9.29
C LEU A 221 -2.91 13.39 -10.12
N PRO A 222 -3.38 12.14 -10.18
CA PRO A 222 -4.56 11.84 -10.96
C PRO A 222 -5.82 12.37 -10.24
N ASP A 223 -6.75 12.95 -10.99
CA ASP A 223 -7.99 13.54 -10.49
C ASP A 223 -9.16 13.32 -11.46
N ALA A 224 -10.38 13.60 -11.00
CA ALA A 224 -11.61 13.39 -11.77
C ALA A 224 -11.70 14.21 -13.07
N SER A 225 -10.86 15.24 -13.26
CA SER A 225 -10.78 16.00 -14.52
C SER A 225 -9.92 15.32 -15.59
N ASP A 226 -9.17 14.28 -15.23
CA ASP A 226 -8.26 13.59 -16.15
C ASP A 226 -8.88 12.97 -17.38
N PRO A 227 -10.05 12.31 -17.32
CA PRO A 227 -10.72 11.85 -18.52
C PRO A 227 -10.92 13.00 -19.52
N GLN A 228 -11.30 14.18 -19.02
CA GLN A 228 -11.49 15.36 -19.87
C GLN A 228 -10.17 15.89 -20.41
N ARG A 229 -9.10 15.93 -19.62
CA ARG A 229 -7.76 16.33 -20.10
C ARG A 229 -7.26 15.44 -21.23
N VAL A 230 -7.52 14.13 -21.14
CA VAL A 230 -7.20 13.19 -22.23
C VAL A 230 -8.02 13.51 -23.47
N ARG A 231 -9.33 13.74 -23.35
CA ARG A 231 -10.19 14.14 -24.48
C ARG A 231 -9.76 15.47 -25.11
N ASP A 232 -9.41 16.46 -24.29
CA ASP A 232 -8.96 17.77 -24.74
C ASP A 232 -7.61 17.67 -25.47
N TYR A 233 -6.70 16.83 -24.97
CA TYR A 233 -5.44 16.52 -25.65
C TYR A 233 -5.71 15.92 -27.04
N VAL A 234 -6.59 14.93 -27.11
CA VAL A 234 -6.96 14.27 -28.38
C VAL A 234 -7.54 15.27 -29.37
N ALA A 235 -8.47 16.10 -28.92
CA ALA A 235 -9.11 17.11 -29.76
C ALA A 235 -8.12 18.14 -30.30
N LYS A 236 -7.08 18.47 -29.53
CA LYS A 236 -6.09 19.48 -29.89
C LYS A 236 -4.98 18.94 -30.79
N GLN A 237 -4.44 17.77 -30.48
CA GLN A 237 -3.19 17.27 -31.08
C GLN A 237 -3.04 15.74 -31.05
N GLY A 238 -4.09 14.98 -30.76
CA GLY A 238 -4.01 13.52 -30.73
C GLY A 238 -3.68 12.91 -32.09
N LEU A 239 -2.91 11.83 -32.09
CA LEU A 239 -2.60 11.09 -33.31
C LEU A 239 -3.78 10.20 -33.73
N PRO A 240 -4.30 10.29 -34.97
CA PRO A 240 -5.46 9.49 -35.41
C PRO A 240 -5.27 7.98 -35.26
N GLN A 241 -4.04 7.49 -35.44
CA GLN A 241 -3.68 6.08 -35.28
C GLN A 241 -3.74 5.55 -33.85
N LEU A 242 -3.82 6.45 -32.85
CA LEU A 242 -3.95 6.10 -31.43
C LEU A 242 -5.36 6.38 -30.88
N ALA A 243 -6.34 6.68 -31.74
CA ALA A 243 -7.67 7.09 -31.33
C ALA A 243 -8.35 6.10 -30.37
N GLU A 244 -8.22 4.79 -30.63
CA GLU A 244 -8.77 3.75 -29.76
C GLU A 244 -8.07 3.72 -28.40
N GLN A 245 -6.74 3.87 -28.35
CA GLN A 245 -5.98 3.90 -27.11
C GLN A 245 -6.34 5.12 -26.26
N TYR A 246 -6.43 6.31 -26.86
CA TYR A 246 -6.84 7.51 -26.11
C TYR A 246 -8.27 7.39 -25.59
N GLN A 247 -9.20 6.88 -26.41
CA GLN A 247 -10.57 6.66 -25.97
C GLN A 247 -10.65 5.62 -24.85
N GLY A 248 -9.88 4.53 -24.97
CA GLY A 248 -9.74 3.52 -23.94
C GLY A 248 -9.20 4.10 -22.63
N LEU A 249 -8.19 4.98 -22.72
CA LEU A 249 -7.61 5.65 -21.54
C LEU A 249 -8.63 6.56 -20.86
N ALA A 250 -9.34 7.39 -21.65
CA ALA A 250 -10.38 8.27 -21.12
C ALA A 250 -11.51 7.48 -20.45
N ASN A 251 -11.97 6.38 -21.06
CA ASN A 251 -13.00 5.50 -20.49
C ASN A 251 -12.52 4.78 -19.21
N ALA A 252 -11.25 4.35 -19.18
CA ALA A 252 -10.68 3.72 -18.00
C ALA A 252 -10.54 4.71 -16.83
N LEU A 253 -10.18 5.96 -17.13
CA LEU A 253 -10.19 7.06 -16.17
C LEU A 253 -11.62 7.38 -15.71
N ASP A 254 -12.60 7.45 -16.61
CA ASP A 254 -14.01 7.62 -16.22
C ASP A 254 -14.44 6.53 -15.26
N THR A 255 -14.11 5.27 -15.55
CA THR A 255 -14.47 4.13 -14.71
C THR A 255 -13.83 4.22 -13.33
N LEU A 256 -12.56 4.65 -13.28
CA LEU A 256 -11.82 4.85 -12.04
C LEU A 256 -12.42 5.96 -11.17
N TYR A 257 -12.91 7.03 -11.79
CA TYR A 257 -13.45 8.22 -11.13
C TYR A 257 -14.99 8.28 -11.06
N ALA A 258 -15.67 7.31 -11.66
CA ALA A 258 -17.13 7.25 -11.68
C ALA A 258 -17.65 6.96 -10.27
N SER A 259 -18.55 7.83 -9.80
CA SER A 259 -19.42 7.49 -8.69
C SER A 259 -20.37 6.38 -9.14
N ARG A 260 -20.65 5.40 -8.28
CA ARG A 260 -21.36 4.11 -8.55
C ARG A 260 -20.47 2.92 -8.89
N THR A 261 -19.17 3.08 -9.17
CA THR A 261 -18.28 1.92 -9.33
C THR A 261 -18.25 1.05 -8.07
N GLY A 262 -18.31 1.67 -6.88
CA GLY A 262 -18.43 0.92 -5.63
C GLY A 262 -19.76 0.17 -5.52
N ILE A 263 -20.87 0.78 -5.97
CA ILE A 263 -22.20 0.14 -6.00
C ILE A 263 -22.19 -1.09 -6.93
N ASN A 264 -21.71 -0.94 -8.16
CA ASN A 264 -21.63 -2.05 -9.12
C ASN A 264 -20.81 -3.21 -8.54
N ARG A 265 -19.69 -2.91 -7.87
CA ARG A 265 -18.89 -3.94 -7.22
C ARG A 265 -19.64 -4.62 -6.06
N LEU A 266 -20.45 -3.90 -5.29
CA LEU A 266 -21.32 -4.53 -4.29
C LEU A 266 -22.37 -5.44 -4.92
N GLU A 267 -22.95 -5.07 -6.07
CA GLU A 267 -23.91 -5.90 -6.81
C GLU A 267 -23.28 -7.20 -7.30
N GLU A 268 -22.06 -7.15 -7.82
CA GLU A 268 -21.27 -8.34 -8.17
C GLU A 268 -21.04 -9.24 -6.96
N LEU A 269 -20.60 -8.67 -5.83
CA LEU A 269 -20.38 -9.43 -4.60
C LEU A 269 -21.68 -10.06 -4.06
N VAL A 270 -22.83 -9.40 -4.26
CA VAL A 270 -24.16 -9.96 -3.97
C VAL A 270 -24.45 -11.14 -4.89
N ALA A 271 -24.20 -11.03 -6.19
CA ALA A 271 -24.45 -12.10 -7.16
C ALA A 271 -23.58 -13.33 -6.88
N GLU A 272 -22.29 -13.11 -6.57
CA GLU A 272 -21.30 -14.15 -6.27
C GLU A 272 -21.47 -14.81 -4.89
N SER A 273 -22.25 -14.22 -3.98
CA SER A 273 -22.37 -14.69 -2.59
C SER A 273 -23.41 -15.80 -2.42
N GLY A 274 -23.08 -16.86 -1.67
CA GLY A 274 -24.05 -17.87 -1.23
C GLY A 274 -24.80 -17.49 0.05
N SER A 275 -24.28 -16.54 0.84
CA SER A 275 -24.80 -16.19 2.17
C SER A 275 -25.99 -15.22 2.10
N LYS A 276 -27.13 -15.64 2.66
CA LYS A 276 -28.31 -14.77 2.82
C LYS A 276 -28.01 -13.56 3.71
N PRO A 277 -27.41 -13.70 4.92
CA PRO A 277 -27.08 -12.55 5.76
C PRO A 277 -26.17 -11.53 5.06
N LEU A 278 -25.15 -12.00 4.32
CA LEU A 278 -24.26 -11.11 3.58
C LEU A 278 -25.01 -10.40 2.44
N LYS A 279 -25.82 -11.14 1.68
CA LYS A 279 -26.65 -10.56 0.62
C LYS A 279 -27.58 -9.48 1.14
N THR A 280 -28.24 -9.70 2.28
CA THR A 280 -29.10 -8.71 2.91
C THR A 280 -28.30 -7.47 3.29
N LEU A 281 -27.18 -7.65 4.02
CA LEU A 281 -26.31 -6.53 4.41
C LEU A 281 -25.88 -5.67 3.21
N LEU A 282 -25.38 -6.30 2.14
CA LEU A 282 -24.90 -5.58 0.97
C LEU A 282 -26.04 -4.91 0.20
N ARG A 283 -27.22 -5.55 0.07
CA ARG A 283 -28.40 -4.94 -0.56
C ARG A 283 -28.91 -3.73 0.22
N ASP A 284 -28.89 -3.79 1.54
CA ASP A 284 -29.28 -2.65 2.39
C ASP A 284 -28.31 -1.46 2.21
N ILE A 285 -27.01 -1.74 2.06
CA ILE A 285 -26.01 -0.71 1.72
C ILE A 285 -26.31 -0.11 0.34
N ILE A 286 -26.50 -0.94 -0.69
CA ILE A 286 -26.82 -0.51 -2.06
C ILE A 286 -28.09 0.35 -2.10
N ALA A 287 -29.14 -0.08 -1.41
CA ALA A 287 -30.42 0.64 -1.35
C ALA A 287 -30.25 2.04 -0.73
N ARG A 288 -29.53 2.14 0.40
CA ARG A 288 -29.23 3.44 1.03
C ARG A 288 -28.39 4.34 0.14
N LEU A 289 -27.35 3.81 -0.52
CA LEU A 289 -26.51 4.58 -1.44
C LEU A 289 -27.29 5.09 -2.65
N THR A 290 -28.23 4.29 -3.16
CA THR A 290 -29.05 4.65 -4.32
C THR A 290 -30.15 5.65 -3.98
N ALA A 291 -30.66 5.62 -2.74
CA ALA A 291 -31.70 6.52 -2.25
C ALA A 291 -31.17 7.87 -1.73
N ALA A 292 -29.85 8.05 -1.66
CA ALA A 292 -29.22 9.30 -1.24
C ALA A 292 -29.65 10.46 -2.15
N GLN A 293 -30.02 11.59 -1.54
CA GLN A 293 -30.54 12.76 -2.26
C GLN A 293 -29.47 13.55 -2.98
N ASP A 294 -28.25 13.54 -2.45
CA ASP A 294 -27.10 14.25 -2.99
C ASP A 294 -25.77 13.51 -2.78
N LEU A 295 -24.69 14.07 -3.32
CA LEU A 295 -23.35 13.48 -3.23
C LEU A 295 -22.81 13.44 -1.79
N GLN A 296 -23.17 14.40 -0.95
CA GLN A 296 -22.71 14.48 0.43
C GLN A 296 -23.37 13.39 1.29
N GLU A 297 -24.69 13.24 1.20
CA GLU A 297 -25.42 12.17 1.87
C GLU A 297 -24.89 10.81 1.43
N ARG A 298 -24.65 10.64 0.13
CA ARG A 298 -24.09 9.39 -0.41
C ARG A 298 -22.69 9.10 0.12
N MET A 299 -21.82 10.11 0.22
CA MET A 299 -20.47 9.95 0.78
C MET A 299 -20.52 9.57 2.26
N ARG A 300 -21.43 10.19 3.03
CA ARG A 300 -21.66 9.85 4.44
C ARG A 300 -22.11 8.38 4.58
N ILE A 301 -23.10 7.95 3.80
CA ILE A 301 -23.61 6.57 3.81
C ILE A 301 -22.50 5.58 3.43
N ALA A 302 -21.67 5.90 2.44
CA ALA A 302 -20.55 5.06 2.02
C ALA A 302 -19.49 4.93 3.15
N ALA A 303 -19.13 6.04 3.81
CA ALA A 303 -18.19 6.03 4.92
C ALA A 303 -18.70 5.24 6.14
N GLU A 304 -19.97 5.42 6.52
CA GLU A 304 -20.62 4.65 7.59
C GLU A 304 -20.66 3.17 7.27
N SER A 305 -20.98 2.82 6.02
CA SER A 305 -21.00 1.44 5.56
C SER A 305 -19.60 0.84 5.54
N ALA A 306 -18.57 1.59 5.15
CA ALA A 306 -17.17 1.15 5.24
C ALA A 306 -16.78 0.80 6.68
N LEU A 307 -17.13 1.65 7.65
CA LEU A 307 -16.85 1.43 9.06
C LEU A 307 -17.60 0.20 9.60
N GLN A 308 -18.88 0.05 9.25
CA GLN A 308 -19.68 -1.12 9.62
C GLN A 308 -19.04 -2.41 9.08
N LEU A 309 -18.56 -2.39 7.83
CA LEU A 309 -17.88 -3.54 7.22
C LEU A 309 -16.55 -3.85 7.95
N ARG A 310 -15.75 -2.82 8.30
CA ARG A 310 -14.53 -3.00 9.10
C ARG A 310 -14.83 -3.70 10.42
N GLN A 311 -15.84 -3.22 11.16
CA GLN A 311 -16.22 -3.79 12.45
C GLN A 311 -16.60 -5.27 12.33
N ARG A 312 -17.34 -5.65 11.27
CA ARG A 312 -17.70 -7.05 11.02
C ARG A 312 -16.50 -7.92 10.64
N VAL A 313 -15.53 -7.38 9.90
CA VAL A 313 -14.28 -8.09 9.59
C VAL A 313 -13.50 -8.36 10.88
N LEU A 314 -13.38 -7.37 11.77
CA LEU A 314 -12.64 -7.51 13.04
C LEU A 314 -13.37 -8.37 14.09
N ALA A 315 -14.70 -8.43 14.07
CA ALA A 315 -15.48 -9.25 15.01
C ALA A 315 -15.52 -10.76 14.64
N SER A 316 -15.25 -11.08 13.37
CA SER A 316 -14.91 -12.40 12.76
C SER A 316 -15.64 -13.69 13.19
N THR A 317 -16.80 -13.61 13.85
CA THR A 317 -17.55 -14.81 14.31
C THR A 317 -18.83 -15.09 13.52
N GLU A 318 -19.26 -14.18 12.65
CA GLU A 318 -20.58 -14.26 11.99
C GLU A 318 -20.54 -14.90 10.58
N PHE A 319 -19.37 -14.97 9.94
CA PHE A 319 -19.25 -15.31 8.53
C PHE A 319 -18.18 -16.36 8.28
N SER A 320 -18.44 -17.29 7.34
CA SER A 320 -17.40 -18.20 6.88
C SER A 320 -16.28 -17.46 6.12
N PRO A 321 -15.07 -18.04 6.00
CA PRO A 321 -13.92 -17.35 5.38
C PRO A 321 -14.20 -16.77 3.98
N PRO A 322 -14.92 -17.45 3.07
CA PRO A 322 -15.28 -16.86 1.77
C PRO A 322 -16.19 -15.64 1.87
N HIS A 323 -17.00 -15.53 2.93
CA HIS A 323 -17.87 -14.38 3.16
C HIS A 323 -17.12 -13.26 3.90
N GLN A 324 -16.17 -13.58 4.79
CA GLN A 324 -15.26 -12.59 5.39
C GLN A 324 -14.39 -11.91 4.32
N LEU A 325 -13.83 -12.67 3.38
CA LEU A 325 -13.12 -12.10 2.24
C LEU A 325 -14.00 -11.17 1.41
N ARG A 326 -15.28 -11.52 1.19
CA ARG A 326 -16.23 -10.63 0.50
C ARG A 326 -16.57 -9.37 1.28
N LEU A 327 -16.63 -9.43 2.62
CA LEU A 327 -16.77 -8.22 3.45
C LEU A 327 -15.56 -7.29 3.27
N LEU A 328 -14.36 -7.85 3.23
CA LEU A 328 -13.14 -7.08 2.98
C LEU A 328 -13.14 -6.46 1.58
N GLN A 329 -13.58 -7.20 0.56
CA GLN A 329 -13.77 -6.67 -0.80
C GLN A 329 -14.86 -5.59 -0.88
N ALA A 330 -15.96 -5.75 -0.13
CA ALA A 330 -16.99 -4.72 -0.02
C ALA A 330 -16.45 -3.45 0.66
N ASN A 331 -15.60 -3.60 1.68
CA ASN A 331 -14.94 -2.47 2.33
C ASN A 331 -13.98 -1.74 1.38
N LEU A 332 -13.23 -2.47 0.53
CA LEU A 332 -12.42 -1.88 -0.55
C LEU A 332 -13.29 -1.10 -1.55
N ALA A 333 -14.46 -1.63 -1.91
CA ALA A 333 -15.42 -0.96 -2.80
C ALA A 333 -15.98 0.35 -2.19
N MET A 334 -16.26 0.37 -0.87
CA MET A 334 -16.70 1.58 -0.19
C MET A 334 -15.60 2.64 -0.08
N GLU A 335 -14.33 2.27 0.11
CA GLU A 335 -13.22 3.23 0.04
C GLU A 335 -13.17 3.89 -1.34
N GLN A 336 -13.30 3.10 -2.42
CA GLN A 336 -13.31 3.63 -3.79
C GLN A 336 -14.48 4.59 -4.01
N GLU A 337 -15.67 4.24 -3.51
CA GLU A 337 -16.86 5.09 -3.62
C GLU A 337 -16.66 6.42 -2.88
N VAL A 338 -16.13 6.40 -1.65
CA VAL A 338 -15.82 7.62 -0.89
C VAL A 338 -14.73 8.45 -1.59
N TYR A 339 -13.70 7.81 -2.15
CA TYR A 339 -12.66 8.49 -2.92
C TYR A 339 -13.25 9.22 -4.15
N ALA A 340 -14.10 8.56 -4.93
CA ALA A 340 -14.74 9.15 -6.09
C ALA A 340 -15.66 10.33 -5.70
N LEU A 341 -16.52 10.13 -4.71
CA LEU A 341 -17.44 11.16 -4.21
C LEU A 341 -16.69 12.36 -3.60
N GLY A 342 -15.63 12.11 -2.83
CA GLY A 342 -14.80 13.17 -2.26
C GLY A 342 -14.14 14.03 -3.34
N ASN A 343 -13.64 13.42 -4.42
CA ASN A 343 -13.08 14.17 -5.55
C ASN A 343 -14.16 14.98 -6.30
N GLN A 344 -15.36 14.44 -6.49
CA GLN A 344 -16.47 15.18 -7.13
C GLN A 344 -16.93 16.37 -6.27
N LEU A 345 -17.05 16.19 -4.95
CA LEU A 345 -17.40 17.28 -4.03
C LEU A 345 -16.34 18.39 -3.99
N LEU A 346 -15.07 18.06 -4.24
CA LEU A 346 -14.03 19.08 -4.36
C LEU A 346 -14.23 20.04 -5.54
N GLU A 347 -14.87 19.59 -6.62
CA GLU A 347 -15.14 20.43 -7.79
C GLU A 347 -16.19 21.51 -7.49
N THR A 348 -17.15 21.20 -6.59
CA THR A 348 -18.18 22.15 -6.12
C THR A 348 -17.79 22.83 -4.81
N ALA A 349 -16.57 22.59 -4.30
CA ALA A 349 -16.16 23.02 -2.98
C ALA A 349 -16.27 24.53 -2.78
N ALA A 350 -16.08 25.37 -3.78
CA ALA A 350 -16.16 26.83 -3.63
C ALA A 350 -17.50 27.32 -3.03
N GLN A 351 -18.57 26.55 -3.18
CA GLN A 351 -19.92 26.88 -2.70
C GLN A 351 -20.22 26.33 -1.30
N ALA A 352 -19.38 25.42 -0.77
CA ALA A 352 -19.61 24.78 0.51
C ALA A 352 -19.20 25.67 1.69
N ASP A 353 -20.11 25.81 2.66
CA ASP A 353 -19.85 26.51 3.93
C ASP A 353 -18.94 25.69 4.87
N ARG A 354 -18.57 26.30 6.01
CA ARG A 354 -17.67 25.66 6.99
C ARG A 354 -18.24 24.36 7.54
N ARG A 355 -19.53 24.35 7.90
CA ARG A 355 -20.19 23.19 8.50
C ARG A 355 -20.24 22.02 7.51
N THR A 356 -20.57 22.29 6.26
CA THR A 356 -20.58 21.32 5.17
C THR A 356 -19.20 20.67 5.00
N ARG A 357 -18.13 21.46 4.99
CA ARG A 357 -16.76 20.94 4.88
C ARG A 357 -16.33 20.13 6.10
N LEU A 358 -16.76 20.50 7.31
CA LEU A 358 -16.52 19.70 8.52
C LEU A 358 -17.20 18.32 8.42
N GLN A 359 -18.43 18.27 7.90
CA GLN A 359 -19.14 17.01 7.65
C GLN A 359 -18.43 16.17 6.57
N TRP A 360 -17.81 16.80 5.58
CA TRP A 360 -16.96 16.10 4.61
C TRP A 360 -15.71 15.53 5.29
N LEU A 361 -14.99 16.31 6.10
CA LEU A 361 -13.83 15.84 6.87
C LEU A 361 -14.18 14.65 7.78
N ARG A 362 -15.35 14.68 8.41
CA ARG A 362 -15.88 13.57 9.22
C ARG A 362 -16.04 12.30 8.39
N SER A 363 -16.74 12.39 7.25
CA SER A 363 -16.99 11.23 6.39
C SER A 363 -15.69 10.66 5.80
N LEU A 364 -14.78 11.54 5.37
CA LEU A 364 -13.47 11.16 4.83
C LEU A 364 -12.59 10.52 5.92
N GLY A 365 -12.54 11.10 7.13
CA GLY A 365 -11.81 10.55 8.27
C GLY A 365 -12.37 9.20 8.73
N MET A 366 -13.69 9.02 8.70
CA MET A 366 -14.35 7.74 9.00
C MET A 366 -13.95 6.67 7.99
N SER A 367 -13.84 7.03 6.70
CA SER A 367 -13.34 6.12 5.66
C SER A 367 -11.85 5.79 5.86
N LEU A 368 -11.03 6.74 6.31
CA LEU A 368 -9.63 6.49 6.67
C LEU A 368 -9.51 5.51 7.86
N LEU A 369 -10.36 5.64 8.89
CA LEU A 369 -10.45 4.64 9.95
C LEU A 369 -10.88 3.27 9.38
N ALA A 370 -11.94 3.25 8.57
CA ALA A 370 -12.45 2.04 7.96
C ALA A 370 -11.43 1.32 7.06
N SER A 371 -10.47 2.06 6.50
CA SER A 371 -9.36 1.52 5.70
C SER A 371 -8.18 1.03 6.53
N GLY A 372 -8.14 1.34 7.83
CA GLY A 372 -7.01 1.04 8.72
C GLY A 372 -5.87 2.07 8.67
N LEU A 373 -6.01 3.17 7.93
CA LEU A 373 -5.02 4.27 7.88
C LEU A 373 -5.03 5.11 9.17
N LEU A 374 -6.15 5.14 9.87
CA LEU A 374 -6.28 5.69 11.22
C LEU A 374 -6.62 4.58 12.21
N SER A 375 -6.13 4.73 13.44
CA SER A 375 -6.54 3.92 14.59
C SER A 375 -7.82 4.45 15.23
N ASP A 376 -8.52 3.60 16.00
CA ASP A 376 -9.74 3.99 16.72
C ASP A 376 -9.47 5.18 17.66
N ARG A 377 -8.33 5.17 18.38
CA ARG A 377 -7.93 6.31 19.24
C ARG A 377 -7.74 7.62 18.48
N GLN A 378 -7.12 7.57 17.30
CA GLN A 378 -6.94 8.75 16.46
C GLN A 378 -8.29 9.27 15.97
N TRP A 379 -9.18 8.37 15.53
CA TRP A 379 -10.53 8.72 15.12
C TRP A 379 -11.32 9.37 16.25
N ASP A 380 -11.36 8.79 17.45
CA ASP A 380 -12.08 9.35 18.60
C ASP A 380 -11.64 10.80 18.89
N SER A 381 -10.34 11.06 18.77
CA SER A 381 -9.78 12.40 18.98
C SER A 381 -10.14 13.40 17.87
N LEU A 382 -10.30 12.93 16.64
CA LEU A 382 -10.75 13.77 15.51
C LEU A 382 -12.24 14.05 15.61
N GLU A 383 -13.01 13.00 15.86
CA GLU A 383 -14.47 13.01 15.98
C GLU A 383 -14.92 13.96 17.10
N GLN A 384 -14.27 13.90 18.27
CA GLN A 384 -14.54 14.84 19.37
C GLN A 384 -14.35 16.31 18.95
N ARG A 385 -13.30 16.60 18.16
CA ARG A 385 -13.01 17.97 17.71
C ARG A 385 -13.98 18.45 16.64
N ILE A 386 -14.29 17.59 15.67
CA ILE A 386 -15.27 17.92 14.61
C ILE A 386 -16.64 18.17 15.25
N SER A 387 -17.07 17.29 16.16
CA SER A 387 -18.33 17.46 16.89
C SER A 387 -18.37 18.74 17.72
N GLY A 388 -17.28 19.11 18.40
CA GLY A 388 -17.17 20.39 19.11
C GLY A 388 -17.36 21.60 18.18
N LEU A 389 -16.75 21.58 16.99
CA LEU A 389 -16.89 22.65 16.00
C LEU A 389 -18.30 22.74 15.40
N GLU A 390 -18.97 21.61 15.18
CA GLU A 390 -20.30 21.58 14.55
C GLU A 390 -21.43 22.03 15.50
N THR A 391 -21.28 21.72 16.80
CA THR A 391 -22.30 21.96 17.84
C THR A 391 -22.16 23.32 18.52
N ALA A 392 -21.03 24.00 18.38
CA ALA A 392 -20.83 25.32 18.95
C ALA A 392 -21.81 26.36 18.35
N GLU A 393 -22.59 27.03 19.20
CA GLU A 393 -23.45 28.16 18.79
C GLU A 393 -22.63 29.40 18.44
N GLN A 394 -21.55 29.62 19.19
CA GLN A 394 -20.53 30.63 18.93
C GLN A 394 -19.16 29.98 19.04
N LEU A 395 -18.28 30.31 18.10
CA LEU A 395 -16.96 29.72 18.01
C LEU A 395 -15.91 30.82 17.97
N ASP A 396 -15.00 30.79 18.94
CA ASP A 396 -13.85 31.70 18.94
C ASP A 396 -12.90 31.36 17.78
N ALA A 397 -12.28 32.38 17.20
CA ALA A 397 -11.37 32.20 16.07
C ALA A 397 -10.13 31.36 16.44
N GLU A 398 -9.65 31.48 17.68
CA GLU A 398 -8.53 30.70 18.21
C GLU A 398 -8.92 29.23 18.42
N ASP A 399 -10.11 28.96 18.95
CA ASP A 399 -10.62 27.58 19.12
C ASP A 399 -10.80 26.89 17.78
N TYR A 400 -11.35 27.59 16.78
CA TYR A 400 -11.46 27.11 15.41
C TYR A 400 -10.10 26.78 14.81
N TYR A 401 -9.14 27.72 14.91
CA TYR A 401 -7.77 27.53 14.43
C TYR A 401 -7.09 26.33 15.10
N ASN A 402 -7.17 26.22 16.43
CA ASN A 402 -6.54 25.15 17.18
C ASN A 402 -7.14 23.77 16.87
N ALA A 403 -8.45 23.70 16.66
CA ALA A 403 -9.12 22.47 16.24
C ALA A 403 -8.64 22.02 14.85
N LEU A 404 -8.61 22.91 13.86
CA LEU A 404 -8.13 22.58 12.51
C LEU A 404 -6.64 22.23 12.48
N ARG A 405 -5.81 22.92 13.28
CA ARG A 405 -4.38 22.58 13.46
C ARG A 405 -4.20 21.15 13.97
N TYR A 406 -5.14 20.65 14.79
CA TYR A 406 -5.12 19.26 15.22
C TYR A 406 -5.57 18.30 14.11
N LEU A 407 -6.64 18.65 13.37
CA LEU A 407 -7.10 17.86 12.22
C LEU A 407 -5.99 17.71 11.14
N ALA A 408 -5.07 18.68 11.04
CA ALA A 408 -3.90 18.63 10.16
C ALA A 408 -2.86 17.54 10.49
N ARG A 409 -3.10 16.74 11.54
CA ARG A 409 -2.27 15.56 11.85
C ARG A 409 -2.64 14.32 11.03
N VAL A 410 -3.84 14.27 10.45
CA VAL A 410 -4.35 13.09 9.75
C VAL A 410 -3.46 12.61 8.60
N PRO A 411 -2.95 13.47 7.68
CA PRO A 411 -2.07 13.01 6.61
C PRO A 411 -0.80 12.34 7.12
N GLN A 412 -0.20 12.91 8.15
CA GLN A 412 0.98 12.35 8.79
C GLN A 412 0.68 11.00 9.44
N TRP A 413 -0.44 10.89 10.17
CA TRP A 413 -0.84 9.63 10.79
C TRP A 413 -1.03 8.53 9.75
N ALA A 414 -1.76 8.80 8.67
CA ALA A 414 -1.97 7.85 7.59
C ALA A 414 -0.63 7.42 6.94
N GLN A 415 0.27 8.38 6.68
CA GLN A 415 1.60 8.08 6.14
C GLN A 415 2.41 7.20 7.09
N ARG A 416 2.44 7.52 8.39
CA ARG A 416 3.17 6.74 9.40
C ARG A 416 2.61 5.32 9.53
N THR A 417 1.30 5.13 9.42
CA THR A 417 0.68 3.80 9.45
C THR A 417 1.15 2.93 8.27
N LEU A 418 1.25 3.50 7.06
CA LEU A 418 1.80 2.79 5.90
C LEU A 418 3.30 2.54 6.03
N GLU A 419 4.07 3.51 6.52
CA GLU A 419 5.51 3.33 6.78
C GLU A 419 5.78 2.29 7.86
N PHE A 420 4.91 2.16 8.87
CA PHE A 420 4.99 1.06 9.82
C PHE A 420 4.84 -0.30 9.14
N GLN A 421 3.93 -0.41 8.16
CA GLN A 421 3.71 -1.67 7.45
C GLN A 421 4.74 -1.97 6.36
N PHE A 422 5.25 -0.96 5.64
CA PHE A 422 6.05 -1.18 4.43
C PHE A 422 7.40 -0.49 4.43
N GLY A 423 7.67 0.44 5.36
CA GLY A 423 8.91 1.22 5.41
C GLY A 423 10.18 0.37 5.38
N PRO A 424 10.33 -0.63 6.28
CA PRO A 424 11.50 -1.52 6.27
C PRO A 424 11.64 -2.30 4.96
N THR A 425 10.54 -2.79 4.39
CA THR A 425 10.53 -3.53 3.12
C THR A 425 10.91 -2.65 1.95
N VAL A 426 10.40 -1.41 1.91
CA VAL A 426 10.76 -0.40 0.90
C VAL A 426 12.24 -0.07 0.99
N GLU A 427 12.77 0.15 2.19
CA GLU A 427 14.20 0.43 2.41
C GLU A 427 15.07 -0.75 1.95
N HIS A 428 14.70 -1.98 2.29
CA HIS A 428 15.37 -3.19 1.82
C HIS A 428 15.38 -3.28 0.29
N TRP A 429 14.23 -3.06 -0.36
CA TRP A 429 14.11 -3.23 -1.82
C TRP A 429 14.69 -2.06 -2.66
N LEU A 430 15.18 -0.98 -2.04
CA LEU A 430 15.89 0.08 -2.76
C LEU A 430 17.13 -0.46 -3.49
N ASP A 431 17.75 -1.52 -2.98
CA ASP A 431 18.87 -2.20 -3.62
C ASP A 431 18.48 -2.84 -4.97
N LEU A 432 17.19 -3.19 -5.16
CA LEU A 432 16.68 -3.78 -6.39
C LEU A 432 16.20 -2.71 -7.37
N THR A 433 15.39 -1.76 -6.89
CA THR A 433 14.78 -0.74 -7.75
C THR A 433 14.37 0.50 -6.95
N PRO A 434 14.58 1.72 -7.48
CA PRO A 434 14.11 2.94 -6.81
C PRO A 434 12.58 3.08 -6.84
N LEU A 435 11.86 2.31 -7.68
CA LEU A 435 10.41 2.44 -7.86
C LEU A 435 9.60 2.10 -6.60
N VAL A 436 10.17 1.33 -5.67
CA VAL A 436 9.49 0.96 -4.41
C VAL A 436 9.13 2.16 -3.54
N VAL A 437 9.85 3.28 -3.67
CA VAL A 437 9.55 4.51 -2.92
C VAL A 437 8.18 5.10 -3.27
N HIS A 438 7.60 4.68 -4.40
CA HIS A 438 6.29 5.15 -4.84
C HIS A 438 5.13 4.42 -4.18
N MET A 439 5.34 3.26 -3.52
CA MET A 439 4.25 2.47 -2.93
C MET A 439 3.42 3.29 -1.94
N ILE A 440 4.08 3.91 -0.96
CA ILE A 440 3.39 4.67 0.09
C ILE A 440 2.70 5.93 -0.47
N PRO A 441 3.38 6.80 -1.24
CA PRO A 441 2.72 7.94 -1.86
C PRO A 441 1.57 7.56 -2.80
N ASP A 442 1.72 6.50 -3.60
CA ASP A 442 0.65 6.01 -4.48
C ASP A 442 -0.58 5.62 -3.64
N ARG A 443 -0.36 4.87 -2.55
CA ARG A 443 -1.45 4.45 -1.68
C ARG A 443 -2.16 5.61 -0.99
N LEU A 444 -1.42 6.62 -0.53
CA LEU A 444 -1.99 7.81 0.10
C LEU A 444 -2.82 8.63 -0.91
N ARG A 445 -2.32 8.80 -2.14
CA ARG A 445 -3.02 9.56 -3.20
C ARG A 445 -4.27 8.85 -3.68
N GLY A 446 -4.24 7.53 -3.82
CA GLY A 446 -5.39 6.70 -4.20
C GLY A 446 -6.39 6.43 -3.08
N SER A 447 -6.36 7.19 -1.99
CA SER A 447 -7.24 7.03 -0.83
C SER A 447 -8.08 8.29 -0.57
N PRO A 448 -9.14 8.21 0.27
CA PRO A 448 -9.91 9.37 0.71
C PRO A 448 -9.07 10.49 1.37
N LEU A 449 -7.80 10.23 1.70
CA LEU A 449 -6.91 11.21 2.33
C LEU A 449 -6.67 12.44 1.44
N LEU A 450 -6.59 12.27 0.12
CA LEU A 450 -6.36 13.40 -0.79
C LEU A 450 -7.50 14.42 -0.68
N ALA A 451 -8.74 13.94 -0.69
CA ALA A 451 -9.92 14.79 -0.52
C ALA A 451 -9.98 15.41 0.88
N TYR A 452 -9.56 14.65 1.91
CA TYR A 452 -9.47 15.14 3.29
C TYR A 452 -8.50 16.33 3.38
N ALA A 453 -7.26 16.16 2.89
CA ALA A 453 -6.22 17.18 2.95
C ALA A 453 -6.64 18.46 2.21
N ARG A 454 -7.18 18.33 0.99
CA ARG A 454 -7.65 19.49 0.21
C ARG A 454 -8.83 20.22 0.87
N THR A 455 -9.75 19.49 1.50
CA THR A 455 -10.87 20.10 2.24
C THR A 455 -10.36 20.85 3.46
N LEU A 456 -9.41 20.25 4.19
CA LEU A 456 -8.79 20.85 5.37
C LEU A 456 -7.96 22.08 5.03
N ASP A 457 -7.24 22.09 3.90
CA ASP A 457 -6.45 23.24 3.46
C ASP A 457 -7.31 24.50 3.30
N VAL A 458 -8.52 24.35 2.76
CA VAL A 458 -9.46 25.48 2.60
C VAL A 458 -9.95 26.00 3.96
N LEU A 459 -10.28 25.10 4.89
CA LEU A 459 -10.68 25.48 6.25
C LEU A 459 -9.51 26.13 7.02
N THR A 460 -8.30 25.63 6.83
CA THR A 460 -7.08 26.15 7.46
C THR A 460 -6.74 27.54 6.92
N GLN A 461 -6.90 27.77 5.62
CA GLN A 461 -6.77 29.09 4.99
C GLN A 461 -7.72 30.12 5.60
N ASP A 462 -8.98 29.71 5.79
CA ASP A 462 -10.00 30.53 6.42
C ASP A 462 -9.66 30.83 7.89
N ALA A 463 -9.27 29.83 8.68
CA ALA A 463 -8.85 30.03 10.06
C ALA A 463 -7.61 30.93 10.19
N ASN A 464 -6.58 30.70 9.37
CA ASN A 464 -5.38 31.55 9.32
C ASN A 464 -5.73 33.01 9.10
N ARG A 465 -6.68 33.30 8.19
CA ARG A 465 -7.16 34.67 7.94
C ARG A 465 -7.82 35.28 9.17
N LEU A 466 -8.64 34.51 9.89
CA LEU A 466 -9.35 34.98 11.09
C LEU A 466 -8.39 35.30 12.24
N VAL A 467 -7.34 34.50 12.43
CA VAL A 467 -6.32 34.71 13.48
C VAL A 467 -5.12 35.54 13.03
N GLY A 468 -5.11 36.05 11.79
CA GLY A 468 -4.04 36.88 11.25
C GLY A 468 -2.72 36.15 10.96
N VAL A 469 -2.73 34.82 10.82
CA VAL A 469 -1.56 34.01 10.47
C VAL A 469 -1.29 34.10 8.96
N LYS A 470 -0.05 34.42 8.60
CA LYS A 470 0.46 34.40 7.22
C LYS A 470 1.65 33.46 7.13
N GLN A 471 1.75 32.72 6.03
CA GLN A 471 2.85 31.80 5.77
C GLN A 471 3.55 32.21 4.49
N TYR A 472 4.89 32.18 4.52
CA TYR A 472 5.74 32.50 3.39
C TYR A 472 6.66 31.31 3.11
N LEU A 473 6.71 30.87 1.85
CA LEU A 473 7.66 29.86 1.37
C LEU A 473 8.42 30.44 0.19
N PHE A 474 9.75 30.56 0.31
CA PHE A 474 10.61 31.19 -0.69
C PHE A 474 10.08 32.57 -1.14
N ASP A 475 9.77 33.42 -0.16
CA ASP A 475 9.22 34.78 -0.33
C ASP A 475 7.89 34.86 -1.09
N ARG A 476 7.18 33.74 -1.24
CA ARG A 476 5.82 33.69 -1.78
C ARG A 476 4.83 33.41 -0.68
N ASP A 477 3.73 34.16 -0.66
CA ASP A 477 2.58 33.84 0.18
C ASP A 477 2.14 32.40 -0.11
N SER A 478 2.12 31.57 0.92
CA SER A 478 1.57 30.22 0.88
C SER A 478 0.24 30.23 1.63
N ALA A 479 -0.85 29.97 0.92
CA ALA A 479 -2.17 29.97 1.53
C ALA A 479 -2.40 28.70 2.39
N GLY A 480 -1.80 27.57 2.06
CA GLY A 480 -1.97 26.30 2.78
C GLY A 480 -0.85 25.31 2.52
N GLY A 481 -1.05 24.04 2.87
CA GLY A 481 -0.07 22.97 2.66
C GLY A 481 1.19 23.05 3.53
N LEU A 482 1.27 23.99 4.48
CA LEU A 482 2.35 24.10 5.44
C LEU A 482 1.81 23.92 6.85
N ARG A 483 2.38 22.97 7.57
CA ARG A 483 2.08 22.75 8.99
C ARG A 483 3.23 23.23 9.85
N ALA A 484 2.95 24.20 10.72
CA ALA A 484 3.89 24.57 11.78
C ALA A 484 3.99 23.40 12.79
N LEU A 485 5.19 22.81 12.91
CA LEU A 485 5.44 21.65 13.76
C LEU A 485 5.19 21.95 15.23
N ASN A 486 5.95 22.91 15.76
CA ASN A 486 5.85 23.36 17.13
C ASN A 486 6.04 24.88 17.17
N PRO A 487 5.18 25.63 17.89
CA PRO A 487 5.43 27.04 18.14
C PRO A 487 6.69 27.19 19.01
N GLY A 488 7.51 28.19 18.70
CA GLY A 488 8.74 28.49 19.43
C GLY A 488 9.93 28.73 18.51
N LEU A 489 11.05 29.16 19.09
CA LEU A 489 12.29 29.42 18.38
C LEU A 489 13.42 28.63 19.03
N ARG A 490 14.14 27.86 18.21
CA ARG A 490 15.26 27.04 18.66
C ARG A 490 16.43 27.21 17.71
N ARG A 491 17.64 27.32 18.28
CA ARG A 491 18.89 27.47 17.55
C ARG A 491 19.80 26.29 17.89
N GLY A 492 20.39 25.69 16.86
CA GLY A 492 21.30 24.57 16.98
C GLY A 492 21.89 24.22 15.62
N GLN A 493 22.82 23.27 15.59
CA GLN A 493 23.38 22.75 14.34
C GLN A 493 22.46 21.67 13.79
N LEU A 494 22.07 21.76 12.50
CA LEU A 494 21.31 20.68 11.85
C LEU A 494 22.25 19.49 11.59
N LEU A 495 21.90 18.32 12.13
CA LEU A 495 22.71 17.10 12.09
C LEU A 495 21.87 15.90 11.60
N ALA A 496 22.51 14.95 10.92
CA ALA A 496 21.94 13.63 10.67
C ALA A 496 21.97 12.79 11.96
N ALA A 497 21.23 11.68 11.99
CA ALA A 497 21.31 10.72 13.08
C ALA A 497 22.78 10.24 13.27
N PRO A 498 23.26 10.14 14.52
CA PRO A 498 24.60 9.65 14.82
C PRO A 498 24.72 8.16 14.43
N GLN A 499 25.94 7.70 14.13
CA GLN A 499 26.15 6.27 13.87
C GLN A 499 25.89 5.44 15.14
N PRO A 500 25.59 4.13 15.03
CA PRO A 500 25.43 3.27 16.19
C PRO A 500 26.65 3.35 17.13
N GLY A 501 26.42 3.75 18.38
CA GLY A 501 27.47 3.92 19.40
C GLY A 501 28.00 5.35 19.53
N GLU A 502 27.65 6.27 18.64
CA GLU A 502 27.94 7.70 18.80
C GLU A 502 26.87 8.41 19.63
N GLU A 503 27.29 9.36 20.46
CA GLU A 503 26.37 10.12 21.31
C GLU A 503 25.69 11.27 20.57
N TYR A 504 24.45 11.55 20.97
CA TYR A 504 23.76 12.75 20.55
C TYR A 504 24.33 14.00 21.24
N ARG A 505 24.60 15.03 20.45
CA ARG A 505 25.00 16.34 20.92
C ARG A 505 23.79 17.13 21.43
N LYS A 506 23.93 17.70 22.64
CA LYS A 506 22.87 18.51 23.27
C LYS A 506 22.50 19.77 22.49
N ASP A 507 23.41 20.32 21.68
CA ASP A 507 23.21 21.50 20.84
C ASP A 507 22.76 21.16 19.40
N GLY A 508 22.59 19.87 19.09
CA GLY A 508 22.16 19.38 17.79
C GLY A 508 20.65 19.45 17.59
N ILE A 509 20.24 19.88 16.39
CA ILE A 509 18.90 19.67 15.83
C ILE A 509 19.01 18.47 14.90
N TYR A 510 18.39 17.35 15.26
CA TYR A 510 18.56 16.09 14.54
C TYR A 510 17.44 15.82 13.54
N LEU A 511 17.80 15.47 12.31
CA LEU A 511 16.87 14.89 11.33
C LEU A 511 16.78 13.38 11.55
N LEU A 512 15.65 12.91 12.07
CA LEU A 512 15.44 11.51 12.45
C LEU A 512 14.32 10.87 11.64
N PRO A 513 14.38 9.56 11.33
CA PRO A 513 13.29 8.86 10.68
C PRO A 513 12.04 8.76 11.58
N SER A 514 12.23 8.62 12.89
CA SER A 514 11.19 8.59 13.93
C SER A 514 11.77 9.07 15.27
N THR A 515 10.91 9.50 16.19
CA THR A 515 11.30 9.82 17.57
C THR A 515 11.22 8.56 18.42
N THR A 516 12.30 8.19 19.11
CA THR A 516 12.33 7.02 20.01
C THR A 516 12.19 7.44 21.48
N PRO A 517 11.69 6.56 22.36
CA PRO A 517 11.64 6.83 23.80
C PRO A 517 13.02 7.04 24.44
N GLU A 518 14.05 6.48 23.82
CA GLU A 518 15.45 6.50 24.30
C GLU A 518 16.20 7.75 23.87
N LEU A 519 15.56 8.68 23.15
CA LEU A 519 16.24 9.87 22.65
C LEU A 519 16.67 10.78 23.82
N PRO A 520 17.97 11.08 23.98
CA PRO A 520 18.42 11.97 25.04
C PRO A 520 17.98 13.42 24.76
N PRO A 521 18.02 14.30 25.77
CA PRO A 521 17.73 15.72 25.58
C PRO A 521 18.68 16.37 24.56
N ILE A 522 18.12 16.86 23.44
CA ILE A 522 18.82 17.55 22.37
C ILE A 522 18.20 18.92 22.08
N ALA A 523 18.84 19.72 21.21
CA ALA A 523 18.36 21.06 20.92
C ALA A 523 17.02 21.01 20.17
N GLY A 524 16.85 20.08 19.23
CA GLY A 524 15.57 19.89 18.54
C GLY A 524 15.53 18.62 17.71
N ILE A 525 14.32 18.22 17.30
CA ILE A 525 14.10 17.07 16.42
C ILE A 525 13.31 17.56 15.23
N LEU A 526 13.76 17.17 14.04
CA LEU A 526 12.98 17.18 12.83
C LEU A 526 12.76 15.72 12.45
N THR A 527 11.52 15.24 12.55
CA THR A 527 11.22 13.88 12.16
C THR A 527 10.86 13.87 10.69
N ARG A 528 11.40 12.92 9.91
CA ARG A 528 10.98 12.68 8.52
C ARG A 528 9.45 12.53 8.51
N GLY A 529 8.77 13.22 7.61
CA GLY A 529 7.29 13.23 7.51
C GLY A 529 6.55 14.10 8.53
N GLU A 530 7.22 14.78 9.46
CA GLU A 530 6.66 15.94 10.17
C GLU A 530 6.92 17.20 9.32
N GLY A 531 5.86 17.89 8.88
CA GLY A 531 5.94 19.22 8.28
C GLY A 531 5.07 19.33 7.05
#